data_AF-A0A4U1BPG2-F1
#
_entry.id   AF-A0A4U1BPG2-F1
#
_cell.length_a   1.000
_cell.length_b   1.000
_cell.length_c   1.000
_cell.angle_alpha   90.00
_cell.angle_beta   90.00
_cell.angle_gamma   90.00
#
_symmetry.space_group_name_H-M   'P 1'
#
loop_
_entity.id
_entity.type
_entity.pdbx_description
1 polymer ?
#
loop_
_entity_poly.entity_id
_entity_poly.type
_entity_poly.pdbx_seq_one_letter_code
_entity_poly.pdbx_strand_id
1 'polypeptide(L)'
;MRAVSNLMILALMLVSGFSYANCSDAEIKQVRAEGLALYKSGDQQGAAKVLSRYYQEQCDYYAMSQTDDAHFNQGLWLISDLMLYRNKIGNPLGCLALGDEVYATFMVSDEGRHEPRVQKALQANLTSCKKSLSQAYTPAIQCPVAGYEYMSAIPSSWQNQNELLYELACIRFVENQPDRLGMDRDADKYQSEGMAHWPRFEVLTVNRATPSTISTPYEMVSVIEKQYQLDQLYITDEQGELWGQHCYRFSVNFGEQAGMIFLDGSSSICGGAGLFVNRVITKLDYPIKATVVKESSHIYK
;
A
#
# COMPACT_ATOMS: atom_id res chain seq x y z
N MET A 1 -59.23 25.40 -16.11
CA MET A 1 -59.12 24.58 -14.89
C MET A 1 -58.56 23.22 -15.25
N ARG A 2 -57.81 22.63 -14.31
CA ARG A 2 -57.14 21.31 -14.35
C ARG A 2 -55.77 21.28 -15.02
N ALA A 3 -54.79 21.73 -14.21
CA ALA A 3 -53.45 21.18 -14.21
C ALA A 3 -53.50 19.74 -13.67
N VAL A 4 -53.21 18.75 -14.51
CA VAL A 4 -52.80 17.41 -14.09
C VAL A 4 -51.84 16.90 -15.16
N SER A 5 -50.55 16.87 -14.84
CA SER A 5 -49.51 16.00 -15.43
C SER A 5 -48.15 16.66 -15.20
N ASN A 6 -47.63 16.54 -13.98
CA ASN A 6 -46.21 16.73 -13.68
C ASN A 6 -45.84 16.02 -12.36
N LEU A 7 -46.49 14.89 -12.07
CA LEU A 7 -46.24 14.10 -10.87
C LEU A 7 -45.87 12.64 -11.21
N MET A 8 -45.09 12.44 -12.27
CA MET A 8 -44.66 11.11 -12.71
C MET A 8 -43.19 11.04 -13.14
N ILE A 9 -42.35 11.93 -12.62
CA ILE A 9 -40.89 11.88 -12.82
C ILE A 9 -40.13 11.79 -11.48
N LEU A 10 -40.76 12.11 -10.34
CA LEU A 10 -40.12 11.98 -9.02
C LEU A 10 -40.20 10.58 -8.37
N ALA A 11 -40.96 9.64 -8.93
CA ALA A 11 -41.11 8.29 -8.34
C ALA A 11 -40.04 7.28 -8.78
N LEU A 12 -39.16 7.64 -9.74
CA LEU A 12 -38.13 6.74 -10.30
C LEU A 12 -36.74 6.92 -9.66
N MET A 13 -36.53 7.91 -8.78
CA MET A 13 -35.24 8.12 -8.10
C MET A 13 -35.17 7.54 -6.68
N LEU A 14 -36.21 6.88 -6.18
CA LEU A 14 -36.25 6.28 -4.84
C LEU A 14 -36.06 4.77 -4.82
N VAL A 15 -35.67 4.18 -5.96
CA VAL A 15 -35.24 2.77 -6.03
C VAL A 15 -33.75 2.74 -6.38
N SER A 16 -32.92 3.50 -5.66
CA SER A 16 -31.55 3.08 -5.44
C SER A 16 -31.64 1.80 -4.60
N GLY A 17 -31.72 0.66 -5.30
CA GLY A 17 -31.85 -0.64 -4.67
C GLY A 17 -30.81 -0.76 -3.58
N PHE A 18 -31.26 -1.04 -2.36
CA PHE A 18 -30.44 -1.77 -1.42
C PHE A 18 -30.03 -3.03 -2.17
N SER A 19 -28.82 -3.06 -2.73
CA SER A 19 -28.22 -4.28 -3.24
C SER A 19 -27.98 -5.14 -2.01
N TYR A 20 -29.01 -5.87 -1.60
CA TYR A 20 -28.82 -7.05 -0.78
C TYR A 20 -27.78 -7.89 -1.52
N ALA A 21 -26.69 -8.25 -0.83
CA ALA A 21 -25.78 -9.24 -1.38
C ALA A 21 -26.61 -10.45 -1.84
N ASN A 22 -26.39 -10.89 -3.07
CA ASN A 22 -26.92 -12.16 -3.58
C ASN A 22 -26.14 -13.34 -2.98
N CYS A 23 -25.59 -13.18 -1.78
CA CYS A 23 -24.71 -14.14 -1.18
C CYS A 23 -25.54 -15.16 -0.42
N SER A 24 -25.76 -16.34 -0.99
CA SER A 24 -26.40 -17.43 -0.25
C SER A 24 -25.35 -18.36 0.39
N ASP A 25 -25.70 -18.97 1.52
CA ASP A 25 -24.86 -20.00 2.16
C ASP A 25 -24.49 -21.14 1.21
N ALA A 26 -25.40 -21.49 0.29
CA ALA A 26 -25.20 -22.55 -0.68
C ALA A 26 -24.11 -22.17 -1.70
N GLU A 27 -24.16 -20.95 -2.22
CA GLU A 27 -23.17 -20.43 -3.16
C GLU A 27 -21.81 -20.22 -2.51
N ILE A 28 -21.76 -19.71 -1.27
CA ILE A 28 -20.50 -19.62 -0.51
C ILE A 28 -19.86 -21.01 -0.40
N LYS A 29 -20.63 -22.03 0.03
CA LYS A 29 -20.13 -23.40 0.17
C LYS A 29 -19.65 -23.97 -1.16
N GLN A 30 -20.40 -23.74 -2.24
CA GLN A 30 -20.06 -24.20 -3.58
C GLN A 30 -18.76 -23.56 -4.08
N VAL A 31 -18.64 -22.24 -4.03
CA VAL A 31 -17.46 -21.50 -4.49
C VAL A 31 -16.22 -21.87 -3.69
N ARG A 32 -16.35 -22.05 -2.37
CA ARG A 32 -15.26 -22.53 -1.52
C ARG A 32 -14.83 -23.95 -1.87
N ALA A 33 -15.78 -24.85 -2.14
CA ALA A 33 -15.48 -26.22 -2.56
C ALA A 33 -14.76 -26.25 -3.91
N GLU A 34 -15.19 -25.44 -4.87
CA GLU A 34 -14.53 -25.27 -6.17
C GLU A 34 -13.10 -24.72 -6.02
N GLY A 35 -12.94 -23.64 -5.25
CA GLY A 35 -11.63 -23.06 -4.95
C GLY A 35 -10.69 -24.07 -4.28
N LEU A 36 -11.20 -24.86 -3.34
CA LEU A 36 -10.42 -25.92 -2.68
C LEU A 36 -10.01 -27.04 -3.65
N ALA A 37 -10.88 -27.40 -4.59
CA ALA A 37 -10.55 -28.40 -5.61
C ALA A 37 -9.43 -27.91 -6.53
N LEU A 38 -9.49 -26.65 -6.99
CA LEU A 38 -8.45 -26.00 -7.78
C LEU A 38 -7.13 -25.90 -7.00
N TYR A 39 -7.20 -25.49 -5.73
CA TYR A 39 -6.01 -25.40 -4.88
C TYR A 39 -5.33 -26.77 -4.71
N LYS A 40 -6.12 -27.84 -4.49
CA LYS A 40 -5.62 -29.20 -4.33
C LYS A 40 -5.05 -29.80 -5.62
N SER A 41 -5.53 -29.38 -6.79
CA SER A 41 -4.98 -29.79 -8.08
C SER A 41 -3.73 -29.00 -8.49
N GLY A 42 -3.33 -28.00 -7.70
CA GLY A 42 -2.17 -27.14 -7.96
C GLY A 42 -2.50 -25.83 -8.68
N ASP A 43 -3.76 -25.62 -9.09
CA ASP A 43 -4.21 -24.37 -9.72
C ASP A 43 -4.59 -23.32 -8.67
N GLN A 44 -3.56 -22.77 -8.01
CA GLN A 44 -3.71 -21.74 -6.98
C GLN A 44 -4.24 -20.42 -7.55
N GLN A 45 -3.91 -20.11 -8.80
CA GLN A 45 -4.38 -18.91 -9.49
C GLN A 45 -5.87 -19.01 -9.83
N GLY A 46 -6.32 -20.17 -10.32
CA GLY A 46 -7.74 -20.47 -10.50
C GLY A 46 -8.50 -20.38 -9.18
N ALA A 47 -7.98 -20.97 -8.10
CA ALA A 47 -8.60 -20.89 -6.78
C ALA A 47 -8.78 -19.45 -6.28
N ALA A 48 -7.74 -18.61 -6.40
CA ALA A 48 -7.84 -17.20 -6.03
C ALA A 48 -8.82 -16.43 -6.92
N LYS A 49 -8.83 -16.72 -8.24
CA LYS A 49 -9.68 -16.04 -9.22
C LYS A 49 -11.16 -16.33 -8.98
N VAL A 50 -11.53 -17.59 -8.74
CA VAL A 50 -12.95 -17.95 -8.55
C VAL A 50 -13.53 -17.33 -7.29
N LEU A 51 -12.80 -17.38 -6.16
CA LEU A 51 -13.21 -16.71 -4.92
C LEU A 51 -13.20 -15.19 -5.05
N SER A 52 -12.18 -14.59 -5.70
CA SER A 52 -12.11 -13.13 -5.87
C SER A 52 -13.30 -12.60 -6.66
N ARG A 53 -13.68 -13.29 -7.76
CA ARG A 53 -14.82 -12.89 -8.59
C ARG A 53 -16.11 -12.91 -7.79
N TYR A 54 -16.38 -14.01 -7.08
CA TYR A 54 -17.58 -14.11 -6.25
C TYR A 54 -17.61 -13.05 -5.15
N TYR A 55 -16.48 -12.84 -4.46
CA TYR A 55 -16.34 -11.82 -3.43
C TYR A 55 -16.63 -10.40 -3.97
N GLN A 56 -16.04 -10.04 -5.10
CA GLN A 56 -16.16 -8.69 -5.68
C GLN A 56 -17.53 -8.41 -6.31
N GLU A 57 -18.15 -9.43 -6.91
CA GLU A 57 -19.37 -9.24 -7.70
C GLU A 57 -20.65 -9.53 -6.91
N GLN A 58 -20.59 -10.37 -5.87
CA GLN A 58 -21.80 -10.91 -5.21
C GLN A 58 -21.79 -10.77 -3.70
N CYS A 59 -20.62 -10.72 -3.06
CA CYS A 59 -20.52 -11.01 -1.63
C CYS A 59 -19.28 -10.35 -0.97
N ASP A 60 -19.26 -9.02 -0.93
CA ASP A 60 -18.20 -8.28 -0.24
C ASP A 60 -18.37 -8.31 1.28
N TYR A 61 -17.32 -7.94 2.02
CA TYR A 61 -17.34 -7.95 3.48
C TYR A 61 -18.45 -7.08 4.07
N TYR A 62 -18.69 -5.90 3.51
CA TYR A 62 -19.70 -5.00 4.01
C TYR A 62 -21.09 -5.65 3.91
N ALA A 63 -21.45 -6.21 2.77
CA ALA A 63 -22.76 -6.83 2.60
C ALA A 63 -22.94 -8.06 3.49
N MET A 64 -21.90 -8.88 3.67
CA MET A 64 -21.93 -10.01 4.61
C MET A 64 -22.06 -9.55 6.07
N SER A 65 -21.44 -8.43 6.44
CA SER A 65 -21.53 -7.91 7.81
C SER A 65 -22.94 -7.46 8.20
N GLN A 66 -23.84 -7.24 7.23
CA GLN A 66 -25.23 -6.83 7.50
C GLN A 66 -26.19 -8.01 7.75
N THR A 67 -25.74 -9.26 7.65
CA THR A 67 -26.57 -10.45 7.83
C THR A 67 -26.53 -10.99 9.26
N ASP A 68 -27.21 -12.10 9.55
CA ASP A 68 -27.07 -12.82 10.82
C ASP A 68 -25.67 -13.45 10.96
N ASP A 69 -25.31 -13.83 12.19
CA ASP A 69 -23.98 -14.33 12.53
C ASP A 69 -23.64 -15.65 11.83
N ALA A 70 -24.61 -16.54 11.61
CA ALA A 70 -24.33 -17.81 10.94
C ALA A 70 -23.91 -17.58 9.48
N HIS A 71 -24.63 -16.70 8.78
CA HIS A 71 -24.30 -16.29 7.42
C HIS A 71 -22.98 -15.51 7.36
N PHE A 72 -22.79 -14.54 8.27
CA PHE A 72 -21.57 -13.75 8.34
C PHE A 72 -20.32 -14.63 8.52
N ASN A 73 -20.41 -15.67 9.36
CA ASN A 73 -19.31 -16.61 9.56
C ASN A 73 -19.02 -17.49 8.34
N GLN A 74 -20.02 -17.81 7.50
CA GLN A 74 -19.74 -18.43 6.19
C GLN A 74 -18.92 -17.49 5.31
N GLY A 75 -19.25 -16.21 5.34
CA GLY A 75 -18.51 -15.14 4.68
C GLY A 75 -17.06 -15.02 5.12
N LEU A 76 -16.83 -14.99 6.44
CA LEU A 76 -15.48 -14.94 7.01
C LEU A 76 -14.62 -16.15 6.60
N TRP A 77 -15.24 -17.32 6.43
CA TRP A 77 -14.54 -18.49 5.91
C TRP A 77 -14.14 -18.33 4.44
N LEU A 78 -14.99 -17.72 3.60
CA LEU A 78 -14.66 -17.39 2.21
C LEU A 78 -13.49 -16.39 2.16
N ILE A 79 -13.51 -15.36 3.00
CA ILE A 79 -12.40 -14.40 3.13
C ILE A 79 -11.11 -15.12 3.53
N SER A 80 -11.17 -16.00 4.52
CA SER A 80 -10.00 -16.76 4.99
C SER A 80 -9.39 -17.63 3.88
N ASP A 81 -10.21 -18.35 3.11
CA ASP A 81 -9.71 -19.15 1.98
C ASP A 81 -9.11 -18.25 0.88
N LEU A 82 -9.73 -17.10 0.61
CA LEU A 82 -9.22 -16.15 -0.37
C LEU A 82 -7.88 -15.53 0.07
N MET A 83 -7.73 -15.21 1.36
CA MET A 83 -6.45 -14.76 1.94
C MET A 83 -5.35 -15.81 1.71
N LEU A 84 -5.64 -17.08 2.00
CA LEU A 84 -4.71 -18.19 1.76
C LEU A 84 -4.29 -18.24 0.28
N TYR A 85 -5.25 -18.23 -0.64
CA TYR A 85 -4.95 -18.37 -2.07
C TYR A 85 -4.20 -17.16 -2.62
N ARG A 86 -4.58 -15.93 -2.23
CA ARG A 86 -3.85 -14.70 -2.58
C ARG A 86 -2.41 -14.75 -2.11
N ASN A 87 -2.16 -15.23 -0.89
CA ASN A 87 -0.79 -15.38 -0.39
C ASN A 87 0.01 -16.39 -1.22
N LYS A 88 -0.62 -17.52 -1.61
CA LYS A 88 0.03 -18.59 -2.37
C LYS A 88 0.45 -18.17 -3.77
N ILE A 89 -0.29 -17.26 -4.40
CA ILE A 89 0.04 -16.71 -5.72
C ILE A 89 0.95 -15.47 -5.65
N GLY A 90 1.56 -15.17 -4.50
CA GLY A 90 2.44 -14.01 -4.36
C GLY A 90 1.71 -12.67 -4.37
N ASN A 91 0.45 -12.62 -3.92
CA ASN A 91 -0.31 -11.38 -3.72
C ASN A 91 -0.54 -11.09 -2.21
N PRO A 92 0.51 -10.78 -1.44
CA PRO A 92 0.38 -10.49 -0.03
C PRO A 92 -0.37 -9.18 0.24
N LEU A 93 -0.28 -8.18 -0.65
CA LEU A 93 -1.03 -6.92 -0.49
C LEU A 93 -2.54 -7.15 -0.56
N GLY A 94 -3.01 -7.87 -1.58
CA GLY A 94 -4.42 -8.23 -1.70
C GLY A 94 -4.88 -9.18 -0.58
N CYS A 95 -3.99 -9.95 0.03
CA CYS A 95 -4.32 -10.71 1.23
C CYS A 95 -4.51 -9.79 2.45
N LEU A 96 -3.58 -8.86 2.68
CA LEU A 96 -3.66 -7.92 3.81
C LEU A 96 -4.86 -6.99 3.70
N ALA A 97 -5.23 -6.60 2.48
CA ALA A 97 -6.44 -5.84 2.17
C ALA A 97 -7.71 -6.46 2.76
N LEU A 98 -7.88 -7.78 2.60
CA LEU A 98 -8.99 -8.53 3.20
C LEU A 98 -8.93 -8.53 4.73
N GLY A 99 -7.73 -8.58 5.29
CA GLY A 99 -7.52 -8.47 6.73
C GLY A 99 -7.90 -7.09 7.27
N ASP A 100 -7.56 -6.02 6.55
CA ASP A 100 -7.96 -4.65 6.90
C ASP A 100 -9.48 -4.50 6.79
N GLU A 101 -10.11 -5.08 5.76
CA GLU A 101 -11.57 -5.09 5.65
C GLU A 101 -12.22 -5.70 6.90
N VAL A 102 -11.74 -6.87 7.35
CA VAL A 102 -12.28 -7.56 8.54
C VAL A 102 -11.96 -6.83 9.85
N TYR A 103 -10.74 -6.36 10.05
CA TYR A 103 -10.25 -5.92 11.37
C TYR A 103 -10.07 -4.42 11.55
N ALA A 104 -10.02 -3.65 10.46
CA ALA A 104 -9.72 -2.22 10.48
C ALA A 104 -10.90 -1.36 10.00
N THR A 105 -11.96 -1.96 9.44
CA THR A 105 -13.12 -1.21 8.95
C THR A 105 -14.04 -0.80 10.10
N PHE A 106 -13.92 0.45 10.55
CA PHE A 106 -14.73 0.98 11.66
C PHE A 106 -16.25 0.88 11.44
N MET A 107 -16.71 0.82 10.18
CA MET A 107 -18.14 0.83 9.85
C MET A 107 -18.86 -0.43 10.32
N VAL A 108 -18.18 -1.58 10.38
CA VAL A 108 -18.85 -2.89 10.51
C VAL A 108 -18.01 -3.99 11.20
N SER A 109 -16.77 -3.72 11.59
CA SER A 109 -15.94 -4.71 12.31
C SER A 109 -16.45 -4.91 13.75
N ASP A 110 -16.99 -6.10 14.04
CA ASP A 110 -17.43 -6.52 15.37
C ASP A 110 -16.91 -7.93 15.71
N GLU A 111 -15.86 -7.99 16.53
CA GLU A 111 -15.22 -9.25 16.94
C GLU A 111 -16.15 -10.18 17.72
N GLY A 112 -17.22 -9.65 18.36
CA GLY A 112 -18.17 -10.44 19.13
C GLY A 112 -18.98 -11.43 18.28
N ARG A 113 -19.02 -11.22 16.97
CA ARG A 113 -19.80 -12.02 16.01
C ARG A 113 -19.01 -13.15 15.38
N HIS A 114 -17.69 -13.21 15.62
CA HIS A 114 -16.81 -14.17 14.97
C HIS A 114 -16.82 -15.52 15.70
N GLU A 115 -17.00 -16.61 14.96
CA GLU A 115 -16.74 -17.95 15.47
C GLU A 115 -15.24 -18.11 15.79
N PRO A 116 -14.86 -18.70 16.94
CA PRO A 116 -13.45 -18.84 17.32
C PRO A 116 -12.59 -19.58 16.28
N ARG A 117 -13.19 -20.52 15.55
CA ARG A 117 -12.48 -21.31 14.53
C ARG A 117 -12.14 -20.47 13.30
N VAL A 118 -13.07 -19.67 12.79
CA VAL A 118 -12.83 -18.84 11.62
C VAL A 118 -11.88 -17.70 11.97
N GLN A 119 -12.04 -17.11 13.16
CA GLN A 119 -11.13 -16.08 13.67
C GLN A 119 -9.69 -16.57 13.75
N LYS A 120 -9.47 -17.78 14.27
CA LYS A 120 -8.13 -18.38 14.31
C LYS A 120 -7.55 -18.60 12.90
N ALA A 121 -8.37 -19.00 11.93
CA ALA A 121 -7.94 -19.20 10.55
C ALA A 121 -7.56 -17.86 9.89
N LEU A 122 -8.39 -16.83 10.05
CA LEU A 122 -8.13 -15.47 9.56
C LEU A 122 -6.83 -14.91 10.14
N GLN A 123 -6.63 -15.02 11.46
CA GLN A 123 -5.40 -14.56 12.12
C GLN A 123 -4.15 -15.31 11.63
N ALA A 124 -4.26 -16.62 11.40
CA ALA A 124 -3.16 -17.41 10.84
C ALA A 124 -2.80 -16.97 9.42
N ASN A 125 -3.80 -16.74 8.57
CA ASN A 125 -3.60 -16.25 7.21
C ASN A 125 -3.06 -14.82 7.21
N LEU A 126 -3.59 -13.93 8.04
CA LEU A 126 -3.07 -12.57 8.22
C LEU A 126 -1.59 -12.58 8.60
N THR A 127 -1.21 -13.42 9.57
CA THR A 127 0.18 -13.59 9.99
C THR A 127 1.05 -14.11 8.85
N SER A 128 0.54 -15.08 8.08
CA SER A 128 1.25 -15.62 6.92
C SER A 128 1.46 -14.56 5.82
N CYS A 129 0.48 -13.69 5.58
CA CYS A 129 0.57 -12.63 4.59
C CYS A 129 1.54 -11.53 5.02
N LYS A 130 1.50 -11.11 6.29
CA LYS A 130 2.49 -10.19 6.88
C LYS A 130 3.90 -10.74 6.74
N LYS A 131 4.09 -12.02 7.08
CA LYS A 131 5.40 -12.70 6.95
C LYS A 131 5.88 -12.74 5.50
N SER A 132 5.00 -13.09 4.56
CA SER A 132 5.35 -13.17 3.13
C SER A 132 5.74 -11.80 2.58
N LEU A 133 5.03 -10.74 3.00
CA LEU A 133 5.40 -9.37 2.64
C LEU A 133 6.74 -8.95 3.25
N SER A 134 6.99 -9.21 4.54
CA SER A 134 8.25 -8.86 5.19
C SER A 134 9.46 -9.65 4.67
N GLN A 135 9.22 -10.83 4.10
CA GLN A 135 10.26 -11.60 3.42
C GLN A 135 10.58 -11.00 2.05
N ALA A 136 9.57 -10.52 1.32
CA ALA A 136 9.76 -9.86 0.04
C ALA A 136 10.32 -8.43 0.16
N TYR A 137 9.97 -7.73 1.25
CA TYR A 137 10.34 -6.34 1.52
C TYR A 137 10.91 -6.20 2.93
N THR A 138 12.22 -5.99 3.01
CA THR A 138 12.93 -5.88 4.29
C THR A 138 12.86 -4.44 4.81
N PRO A 139 12.65 -4.23 6.12
CA PRO A 139 12.72 -2.90 6.72
C PRO A 139 14.04 -2.21 6.41
N ALA A 140 13.96 -0.93 6.07
CA ALA A 140 15.13 -0.12 5.81
C ALA A 140 16.00 0.02 7.06
N ILE A 141 17.32 0.00 6.85
CA ILE A 141 18.29 0.41 7.85
C ILE A 141 18.64 1.89 7.70
N GLN A 142 19.19 2.49 8.74
CA GLN A 142 19.60 3.89 8.75
C GLN A 142 20.70 4.16 7.72
N CYS A 143 20.62 5.31 7.04
CA CYS A 143 21.66 5.78 6.13
C CYS A 143 23.01 5.93 6.84
N PRO A 144 24.11 5.33 6.33
CA PRO A 144 25.42 5.41 6.97
C PRO A 144 26.18 6.70 6.68
N VAL A 145 25.63 7.61 5.88
CA VAL A 145 26.29 8.88 5.50
C VAL A 145 26.06 9.92 6.59
N ALA A 146 27.16 10.47 7.13
CA ALA A 146 27.11 11.49 8.18
C ALA A 146 26.28 12.70 7.74
N GLY A 147 25.35 13.15 8.60
CA GLY A 147 24.41 14.25 8.33
C GLY A 147 23.16 13.84 7.54
N TYR A 148 23.04 12.58 7.11
CA TYR A 148 21.89 12.05 6.39
C TYR A 148 21.27 10.83 7.08
N GLU A 149 21.55 10.62 8.37
CA GLU A 149 21.09 9.47 9.15
C GLU A 149 19.57 9.45 9.36
N TYR A 150 18.85 10.51 8.97
CA TYR A 150 17.38 10.53 8.91
C TYR A 150 16.81 9.84 7.66
N MET A 151 17.66 9.43 6.72
CA MET A 151 17.30 8.69 5.51
C MET A 151 17.51 7.18 5.68
N SER A 152 17.01 6.41 4.73
CA SER A 152 17.17 4.96 4.65
C SER A 152 18.30 4.58 3.69
N ALA A 153 19.17 3.65 4.09
CA ALA A 153 20.25 3.15 3.23
C ALA A 153 19.68 2.27 2.11
N ILE A 154 20.15 2.47 0.89
CA ILE A 154 19.82 1.58 -0.23
C ILE A 154 20.50 0.22 -0.02
N PRO A 155 19.82 -0.92 -0.26
CA PRO A 155 20.44 -2.23 -0.19
C PRO A 155 21.62 -2.34 -1.16
N SER A 156 22.77 -2.81 -0.68
CA SER A 156 23.95 -3.01 -1.53
C SER A 156 23.71 -4.00 -2.68
N SER A 157 22.74 -4.92 -2.52
CA SER A 157 22.34 -5.86 -3.57
C SER A 157 21.78 -5.16 -4.82
N TRP A 158 21.19 -3.97 -4.68
CA TRP A 158 20.62 -3.23 -5.80
C TRP A 158 21.68 -2.71 -6.77
N GLN A 159 22.82 -2.28 -6.24
CA GLN A 159 23.95 -1.78 -7.02
C GLN A 159 24.44 -2.86 -7.99
N ASN A 160 24.44 -4.13 -7.57
CA ASN A 160 24.89 -5.23 -8.43
C ASN A 160 23.87 -5.68 -9.49
N GLN A 161 22.61 -5.22 -9.39
CA GLN A 161 21.51 -5.67 -10.25
C GLN A 161 21.09 -4.62 -11.29
N ASN A 162 21.29 -3.32 -11.00
CA ASN A 162 20.85 -2.23 -11.85
C ASN A 162 21.84 -1.07 -11.79
N GLU A 163 22.45 -0.74 -12.93
CA GLU A 163 23.50 0.27 -13.01
C GLU A 163 23.01 1.67 -12.62
N LEU A 164 21.71 1.95 -12.77
CA LEU A 164 21.09 3.22 -12.39
C LEU A 164 21.15 3.47 -10.89
N LEU A 165 21.28 2.41 -10.10
CA LEU A 165 21.24 2.47 -8.65
C LEU A 165 22.65 2.46 -8.04
N TYR A 166 23.72 2.40 -8.86
CA TYR A 166 25.11 2.44 -8.39
C TYR A 166 25.40 3.69 -7.55
N GLU A 167 24.85 4.82 -7.96
CA GLU A 167 25.12 6.11 -7.35
C GLU A 167 24.14 6.44 -6.23
N LEU A 168 23.09 5.65 -6.03
CA LEU A 168 22.14 5.86 -4.94
C LEU A 168 22.72 5.38 -3.61
N ALA A 169 22.93 6.32 -2.69
CA ALA A 169 23.39 6.03 -1.34
C ALA A 169 22.20 5.79 -0.40
N CYS A 170 21.27 6.76 -0.36
CA CYS A 170 20.18 6.77 0.60
C CYS A 170 18.90 7.34 -0.02
N ILE A 171 17.75 6.95 0.53
CA ILE A 171 16.44 7.43 0.10
C ILE A 171 15.54 7.66 1.31
N ARG A 172 14.61 8.60 1.21
CA ARG A 172 13.62 8.86 2.24
C ARG A 172 12.29 9.21 1.60
N PHE A 173 11.21 8.66 2.13
CA PHE A 173 9.88 9.18 1.84
C PHE A 173 9.65 10.49 2.60
N VAL A 174 9.25 11.55 1.90
CA VAL A 174 8.92 12.83 2.52
C VAL A 174 7.42 12.88 2.76
N GLU A 175 7.03 12.91 4.04
CA GLU A 175 5.64 13.11 4.43
C GLU A 175 5.10 14.41 3.82
N ASN A 176 3.95 14.32 3.14
CA ASN A 176 3.26 15.48 2.61
C ASN A 176 2.20 15.93 3.61
N GLN A 177 2.19 17.22 3.91
CA GLN A 177 1.19 17.88 4.75
C GLN A 177 0.57 19.02 3.94
N PRO A 178 -0.65 19.47 4.25
CA PRO A 178 -1.13 20.68 3.63
C PRO A 178 -0.18 21.81 4.03
N ASP A 179 0.29 22.60 3.06
CA ASP A 179 1.07 23.79 3.33
C ASP A 179 0.44 24.55 4.49
N ARG A 180 1.25 24.82 5.51
CA ARG A 180 0.97 25.94 6.42
C ARG A 180 1.18 27.23 5.63
N LEU A 181 0.29 27.49 4.66
CA LEU A 181 0.15 28.76 3.96
C LEU A 181 -0.21 29.81 5.02
N GLY A 182 0.79 30.37 5.70
CA GLY A 182 0.53 31.46 6.65
C GLY A 182 1.60 31.82 7.67
N MET A 183 2.64 31.02 7.94
CA MET A 183 3.57 31.35 9.05
C MET A 183 5.06 31.50 8.73
N ASP A 184 5.54 31.08 7.54
CA ASP A 184 6.96 31.24 7.15
C ASP A 184 7.11 32.08 5.87
N ARG A 185 6.66 33.34 5.93
CA ARG A 185 6.64 34.26 4.78
C ARG A 185 7.95 35.02 4.52
N ASP A 186 9.02 34.73 5.27
CA ASP A 186 10.22 35.58 5.31
C ASP A 186 11.48 34.98 4.65
N ALA A 187 11.35 34.06 3.69
CA ALA A 187 12.52 33.59 2.94
C ALA A 187 12.22 33.38 1.45
N ASP A 188 13.18 33.81 0.61
CA ASP A 188 13.23 33.60 -0.83
C ASP A 188 13.19 32.09 -1.16
N LYS A 189 12.00 31.54 -1.39
CA LYS A 189 11.84 30.16 -1.85
C LYS A 189 11.69 30.12 -3.37
N TYR A 190 12.64 29.48 -4.03
CA TYR A 190 12.65 29.15 -5.47
C TYR A 190 11.71 27.98 -5.85
N GLN A 191 10.80 27.56 -4.97
CA GLN A 191 9.94 26.39 -5.20
C GLN A 191 8.51 26.83 -5.53
N SER A 192 7.92 26.16 -6.52
CA SER A 192 6.48 26.28 -6.84
C SER A 192 5.66 25.82 -5.63
N GLU A 193 4.94 26.76 -5.01
CA GLU A 193 4.15 26.60 -3.78
C GLU A 193 3.24 25.35 -3.80
N GLY A 194 2.69 24.94 -4.95
CA GLY A 194 1.79 23.78 -5.03
C GLY A 194 2.41 22.38 -4.94
N MET A 195 3.74 22.24 -5.01
CA MET A 195 4.39 20.92 -5.14
C MET A 195 4.67 20.22 -3.79
N ALA A 196 4.69 20.97 -2.68
CA ALA A 196 4.97 20.42 -1.35
C ALA A 196 3.89 19.44 -0.86
N HIS A 197 2.69 19.57 -1.41
CA HIS A 197 1.53 18.72 -1.17
C HIS A 197 1.63 17.31 -1.77
N TRP A 198 2.57 17.07 -2.68
CA TRP A 198 2.67 15.79 -3.38
C TRP A 198 3.69 14.85 -2.71
N PRO A 199 3.35 13.55 -2.60
CA PRO A 199 4.28 12.50 -2.19
C PRO A 199 5.55 12.49 -3.04
N ARG A 200 6.69 12.42 -2.37
CA ARG A 200 7.99 12.40 -3.03
C ARG A 200 9.04 11.64 -2.22
N PHE A 201 10.08 11.22 -2.92
CA PHE A 201 11.31 10.75 -2.32
C PHE A 201 12.36 11.86 -2.31
N GLU A 202 13.11 11.95 -1.22
CA GLU A 202 14.44 12.55 -1.18
C GLU A 202 15.45 11.45 -1.49
N VAL A 203 16.35 11.68 -2.44
CA VAL A 203 17.34 10.70 -2.88
C VAL A 203 18.73 11.30 -2.80
N LEU A 204 19.61 10.61 -2.07
CA LEU A 204 21.00 11.00 -1.90
C LEU A 204 21.84 10.23 -2.93
N THR A 205 22.40 10.95 -3.89
CA THR A 205 23.26 10.43 -4.95
C THR A 205 24.73 10.74 -4.66
N VAL A 206 25.64 9.86 -5.06
CA VAL A 206 27.08 10.13 -5.07
C VAL A 206 27.40 10.88 -6.36
N ASN A 207 27.48 12.20 -6.29
CA ASN A 207 27.75 13.05 -7.45
C ASN A 207 29.25 13.02 -7.85
N ARG A 208 30.15 12.93 -6.86
CA ARG A 208 31.60 12.90 -7.13
C ARG A 208 32.33 12.06 -6.11
N ALA A 209 33.37 11.37 -6.57
CA ALA A 209 34.35 10.71 -5.72
C ALA A 209 35.73 11.32 -5.98
N THR A 210 36.32 11.97 -4.99
CA THR A 210 37.64 12.59 -5.09
C THR A 210 38.64 11.90 -4.18
N PRO A 211 39.84 11.54 -4.67
CA PRO A 211 40.93 11.13 -3.80
C PRO A 211 41.26 12.27 -2.83
N SER A 212 41.26 11.96 -1.55
CA SER A 212 41.64 12.82 -0.44
C SER A 212 42.75 12.11 0.35
N THR A 213 43.57 12.87 1.07
CA THR A 213 44.67 12.30 1.86
C THR A 213 44.47 12.73 3.30
N ILE A 214 44.23 11.76 4.18
CA ILE A 214 44.18 12.03 5.62
C ILE A 214 45.58 11.79 6.17
N SER A 215 46.16 12.83 6.77
CA SER A 215 47.42 12.72 7.50
C SER A 215 47.10 12.30 8.93
N THR A 216 47.54 11.10 9.31
CA THR A 216 47.69 10.73 10.72
C THR A 216 49.12 11.03 11.19
N PRO A 217 49.42 11.02 12.50
CA PRO A 217 50.78 11.27 12.99
C PRO A 217 51.84 10.27 12.50
N TYR A 218 51.42 9.12 11.95
CA TYR A 218 52.31 8.02 11.59
C TYR A 218 52.21 7.58 10.12
N GLU A 219 51.18 8.02 9.37
CA GLU A 219 50.97 7.59 7.98
C GLU A 219 50.07 8.56 7.20
N MET A 220 50.29 8.67 5.89
CA MET A 220 49.37 9.28 4.94
C MET A 220 48.49 8.19 4.31
N VAL A 221 47.19 8.25 4.58
CA VAL A 221 46.23 7.30 4.01
C VAL A 221 45.46 8.01 2.90
N SER A 222 45.50 7.45 1.69
CA SER A 222 44.62 7.89 0.61
C SER A 222 43.22 7.35 0.86
N VAL A 223 42.23 8.23 0.83
CA VAL A 223 40.83 7.94 1.10
C VAL A 223 40.00 8.52 -0.02
N ILE A 224 38.91 7.85 -0.40
CA ILE A 224 37.98 8.39 -1.39
C ILE A 224 36.93 9.19 -0.64
N GLU A 225 36.96 10.51 -0.83
CA GLU A 225 35.93 11.41 -0.31
C GLU A 225 34.78 11.49 -1.30
N LYS A 226 33.58 11.11 -0.86
CA LYS A 226 32.35 11.16 -1.67
C LYS A 226 31.64 12.49 -1.41
N GLN A 227 31.36 13.22 -2.48
CA GLN A 227 30.46 14.36 -2.48
C GLN A 227 29.07 13.90 -2.87
N TYR A 228 28.10 14.23 -2.03
CA TYR A 228 26.71 13.81 -2.20
C TYR A 228 25.84 14.95 -2.74
N GLN A 229 24.83 14.60 -3.52
CA GLN A 229 23.78 15.50 -3.97
C GLN A 229 22.43 14.95 -3.49
N LEU A 230 21.54 15.86 -3.07
CA LEU A 230 20.19 15.51 -2.64
C LEU A 230 19.20 15.96 -3.72
N ASP A 231 18.50 15.00 -4.29
CA ASP A 231 17.50 15.21 -5.34
C ASP A 231 16.10 14.87 -4.82
N GLN A 232 15.07 15.44 -5.44
CA GLN A 232 13.67 15.13 -5.15
C GLN A 232 13.02 14.40 -6.32
N LEU A 233 12.36 13.28 -6.03
CA LEU A 233 11.62 12.49 -7.01
C LEU A 233 10.14 12.46 -6.62
N TYR A 234 9.31 13.12 -7.41
CA TYR A 234 7.86 12.96 -7.26
C TYR A 234 7.43 11.58 -7.71
N ILE A 235 6.47 11.02 -6.96
CA ILE A 235 5.91 9.71 -7.28
C ILE A 235 4.80 9.92 -8.30
N THR A 236 4.82 9.15 -9.39
CA THR A 236 3.75 9.16 -10.40
C THR A 236 2.95 7.86 -10.39
N ASP A 237 1.77 7.88 -10.97
CA ASP A 237 1.04 6.67 -11.35
C ASP A 237 1.57 6.06 -12.66
N GLU A 238 0.93 4.99 -13.12
CA GLU A 238 1.28 4.30 -14.38
C GLU A 238 1.06 5.17 -15.63
N GLN A 239 0.24 6.21 -15.55
CA GLN A 239 -0.04 7.16 -16.63
C GLN A 239 0.96 8.32 -16.63
N GLY A 240 1.79 8.45 -15.61
CA GLY A 240 2.78 9.51 -15.45
C GLY A 240 2.26 10.75 -14.74
N GLU A 241 1.05 10.72 -14.19
CA GLU A 241 0.47 11.80 -13.40
C GLU A 241 0.97 11.73 -11.95
N LEU A 242 0.99 12.87 -11.25
CA LEU A 242 1.41 12.90 -9.85
C LEU A 242 0.50 12.03 -8.98
N TRP A 243 1.10 11.11 -8.25
CA TRP A 243 0.37 10.16 -7.42
C TRP A 243 0.10 10.74 -6.03
N GLY A 244 -1.11 10.49 -5.53
CA GLY A 244 -1.48 10.65 -4.13
C GLY A 244 -1.98 12.05 -3.77
N GLN A 245 -3.28 12.14 -3.47
CA GLN A 245 -3.95 13.38 -3.05
C GLN A 245 -4.23 13.46 -1.53
N HIS A 246 -3.87 12.41 -0.78
CA HIS A 246 -3.96 12.37 0.69
C HIS A 246 -2.65 12.80 1.34
N CYS A 247 -2.68 13.03 2.64
CA CYS A 247 -1.50 13.32 3.44
C CYS A 247 -0.95 12.01 3.99
N TYR A 248 0.17 11.56 3.44
CA TYR A 248 0.72 10.23 3.67
C TYR A 248 1.83 10.24 4.69
N ARG A 249 1.88 9.16 5.45
CA ARG A 249 2.95 8.80 6.37
C ARG A 249 3.34 7.36 6.13
N PHE A 250 4.56 7.15 5.65
CA PHE A 250 5.05 5.82 5.30
C PHE A 250 6.36 5.47 5.99
N SER A 251 6.49 4.18 6.31
CA SER A 251 7.77 3.53 6.55
C SER A 251 8.28 2.94 5.25
N VAL A 252 9.58 3.10 5.00
CA VAL A 252 10.26 2.59 3.79
C VAL A 252 10.78 1.19 4.05
N ASN A 253 10.47 0.27 3.13
CA ASN A 253 10.99 -1.08 3.08
C ASN A 253 11.51 -1.36 1.67
N PHE A 254 12.55 -2.19 1.54
CA PHE A 254 13.19 -2.47 0.26
C PHE A 254 12.95 -3.89 -0.21
N GLY A 255 12.57 -4.02 -1.48
CA GLY A 255 12.43 -5.31 -2.15
C GLY A 255 13.78 -5.91 -2.55
N GLU A 256 13.82 -7.23 -2.74
CA GLU A 256 15.02 -7.91 -3.26
C GLU A 256 15.36 -7.46 -4.68
N GLN A 257 14.34 -7.21 -5.50
CA GLN A 257 14.49 -6.64 -6.84
C GLN A 257 14.88 -5.17 -6.75
N ALA A 258 15.98 -4.83 -7.42
CA ALA A 258 16.49 -3.48 -7.54
C ALA A 258 15.43 -2.45 -7.94
N GLY A 259 15.34 -1.37 -7.16
CA GLY A 259 14.43 -0.25 -7.38
C GLY A 259 13.03 -0.44 -6.80
N MET A 260 12.68 -1.62 -6.29
CA MET A 260 11.35 -1.87 -5.71
C MET A 260 11.28 -1.40 -4.25
N ILE A 261 10.48 -0.39 -3.98
CA ILE A 261 10.30 0.18 -2.64
C ILE A 261 8.87 -0.08 -2.18
N PHE A 262 8.71 -0.67 -1.01
CA PHE A 262 7.43 -0.83 -0.34
C PHE A 262 7.24 0.22 0.75
N LEU A 263 6.18 0.99 0.61
CA LEU A 263 5.72 2.02 1.53
C LEU A 263 4.54 1.46 2.32
N ASP A 264 4.73 1.28 3.63
CA ASP A 264 3.70 0.81 4.56
C ASP A 264 3.35 1.91 5.55
N GLY A 265 2.07 2.22 5.71
CA GLY A 265 1.67 3.27 6.63
C GLY A 265 0.24 3.70 6.46
N SER A 266 0.01 5.00 6.62
CA SER A 266 -1.33 5.57 6.66
C SER A 266 -1.42 6.86 5.87
N SER A 267 -2.65 7.26 5.59
CA SER A 267 -2.95 8.56 5.04
C SER A 267 -4.16 9.16 5.72
N SER A 268 -4.33 10.47 5.56
CA SER A 268 -5.57 11.14 5.87
C SER A 268 -5.98 12.06 4.75
N ILE A 269 -7.27 12.43 4.69
CA ILE A 269 -7.66 13.61 3.92
C ILE A 269 -6.86 14.79 4.48
N CYS A 270 -6.14 15.52 3.63
CA CYS A 270 -5.35 16.66 4.07
C CYS A 270 -6.28 17.72 4.67
N GLY A 271 -6.24 17.90 6.00
CA GLY A 271 -7.17 18.77 6.74
C GLY A 271 -8.51 18.13 7.12
N GLY A 272 -8.72 16.83 6.85
CA GLY A 272 -9.91 16.07 7.22
C GLY A 272 -9.63 15.00 8.28
N ALA A 273 -10.70 14.32 8.73
CA ALA A 273 -10.65 13.34 9.82
C ALA A 273 -10.51 11.88 9.37
N GLY A 274 -10.79 11.58 8.10
CA GLY A 274 -10.72 10.21 7.56
C GLY A 274 -9.28 9.71 7.53
N LEU A 275 -9.05 8.55 8.15
CA LEU A 275 -7.77 7.85 8.20
C LEU A 275 -7.84 6.58 7.36
N PHE A 276 -6.77 6.31 6.63
CA PHE A 276 -6.64 5.15 5.76
C PHE A 276 -5.37 4.39 6.10
N VAL A 277 -5.42 3.05 6.06
CA VAL A 277 -4.23 2.20 5.93
C VAL A 277 -3.84 2.19 4.46
N ASN A 278 -2.57 2.47 4.17
CA ASN A 278 -2.05 2.49 2.80
C ASN A 278 -0.83 1.59 2.68
N ARG A 279 -0.80 0.80 1.60
CA ARG A 279 0.31 -0.06 1.23
C ARG A 279 0.61 0.15 -0.23
N VAL A 280 1.77 0.72 -0.53
CA VAL A 280 2.14 1.16 -1.88
C VAL A 280 3.48 0.55 -2.26
N ILE A 281 3.54 -0.09 -3.42
CA ILE A 281 4.78 -0.55 -4.02
C ILE A 281 5.13 0.43 -5.13
N THR A 282 6.29 1.05 -5.02
CA THR A 282 6.86 1.93 -6.04
C THR A 282 8.07 1.27 -6.68
N LYS A 283 8.37 1.66 -7.92
CA LYS A 283 9.58 1.27 -8.64
C LYS A 283 10.36 2.52 -9.01
N LEU A 284 11.66 2.51 -8.71
CA LEU A 284 12.62 3.43 -9.30
C LEU A 284 13.06 2.93 -10.67
N ASP A 285 12.83 3.71 -11.72
CA ASP A 285 13.16 3.34 -13.11
C ASP A 285 13.85 4.48 -13.90
N TYR A 286 14.35 4.18 -15.11
CA TYR A 286 15.08 5.10 -15.98
C TYR A 286 14.20 6.12 -16.71
N PRO A 287 14.67 7.37 -16.91
CA PRO A 287 15.64 8.07 -16.06
C PRO A 287 15.05 8.22 -14.65
N ILE A 288 15.89 8.21 -13.60
CA ILE A 288 15.48 8.08 -12.18
C ILE A 288 14.12 8.74 -11.90
N LYS A 289 13.08 7.91 -11.84
CA LYS A 289 11.67 8.27 -11.61
C LYS A 289 11.07 7.26 -10.65
N ALA A 290 10.16 7.71 -9.80
CA ALA A 290 9.40 6.84 -8.91
C ALA A 290 7.98 6.65 -9.46
N THR A 291 7.59 5.42 -9.71
CA THR A 291 6.25 5.09 -10.24
C THR A 291 5.56 4.07 -9.35
N VAL A 292 4.28 4.29 -9.03
CA VAL A 292 3.45 3.31 -8.34
C VAL A 292 3.19 2.12 -9.25
N VAL A 293 3.48 0.92 -8.75
CA VAL A 293 3.23 -0.35 -9.46
C VAL A 293 2.02 -1.06 -8.87
N LYS A 294 1.81 -0.94 -7.56
CA LYS A 294 0.65 -1.51 -6.85
C LYS A 294 0.31 -0.64 -5.66
N GLU A 295 -0.97 -0.53 -5.36
CA GLU A 295 -1.44 0.12 -4.16
C GLU A 295 -2.65 -0.60 -3.56
N SER A 296 -2.84 -0.40 -2.25
CA SER A 296 -4.01 -0.81 -1.49
C SER A 296 -4.31 0.28 -0.47
N SER A 297 -5.56 0.70 -0.38
CA SER A 297 -6.02 1.71 0.57
C SER A 297 -7.32 1.25 1.23
N HIS A 298 -7.37 1.26 2.56
CA HIS A 298 -8.54 0.85 3.33
C HIS A 298 -8.85 1.88 4.41
N ILE A 299 -10.13 2.15 4.60
CA ILE A 299 -10.60 3.08 5.62
C ILE A 299 -10.36 2.45 7.00
N TYR A 300 -9.67 3.20 7.86
CA TYR A 300 -9.31 2.82 9.22
C TYR A 300 -10.17 3.52 10.27
N LYS A 301 -10.52 4.80 10.06
CA LYS A 301 -11.31 5.63 10.98
C LYS A 301 -11.88 6.87 10.32
#